data_AF-A0A0M2LVV0-F1
#
_entry.id   AF-A0A0M2LVV0-F1
#
_cell.length_a   1.000
_cell.length_b   1.000
_cell.length_c   1.000
_cell.angle_alpha   90.00
_cell.angle_beta   90.00
_cell.angle_gamma   90.00
#
_symmetry.space_group_name_H-M   'P 1'
#
loop_
_entity.id
_entity.type
_entity.pdbx_description
1 polymer ?
#
loop_
_entity_poly.entity_id
_entity_poly.type
_entity_poly.pdbx_seq_one_letter_code
_entity_poly.pdbx_strand_id
1 'polypeptide(L)'
;MRERKRRLWHETPWDGEPGFWAAWRRFFYQFEGTSQMGDPNEPPYIPPANPKCPICAAPVKDHQIDRGGPGKPTYMRCPTPGEERAAA
;
A
#
# COMPACT_ATOMS: atom_id res chain seq x y z
N MET A 1 -7.87 -43.71 -1.42
CA MET A 1 -7.83 -42.44 -2.19
C MET A 1 -9.01 -41.55 -1.80
N ARG A 2 -8.81 -40.61 -0.88
CA ARG A 2 -9.85 -39.61 -0.50
C ARG A 2 -9.27 -38.20 -0.45
N GLU A 3 -8.18 -37.95 -1.17
CA GLU A 3 -7.42 -36.69 -1.14
C GLU A 3 -7.98 -35.61 -2.06
N ARG A 4 -8.76 -35.97 -3.09
CA ARG A 4 -9.22 -35.00 -4.12
C ARG A 4 -10.28 -34.00 -3.66
N LYS A 5 -10.89 -34.14 -2.48
CA LYS A 5 -12.10 -33.38 -2.12
C LYS A 5 -11.89 -32.14 -1.24
N ARG A 6 -10.64 -31.73 -0.96
CA ARG A 6 -10.36 -30.55 -0.12
C ARG A 6 -9.62 -29.41 -0.82
N ARG A 7 -9.35 -29.52 -2.12
CA ARG A 7 -8.89 -28.36 -2.90
C ARG A 7 -10.09 -27.56 -3.34
N LEU A 8 -10.10 -26.28 -2.98
CA LEU A 8 -10.97 -25.29 -3.60
C LEU A 8 -10.56 -25.14 -5.07
N TRP A 9 -11.42 -24.55 -5.89
CA TRP A 9 -11.16 -24.37 -7.33
C TRP A 9 -10.01 -23.39 -7.63
N HIS A 10 -9.51 -22.68 -6.62
CA HIS A 10 -8.40 -21.74 -6.68
C HIS A 10 -7.41 -22.05 -5.55
N GLU A 11 -6.13 -21.74 -5.79
CA GLU A 11 -5.09 -21.87 -4.78
C GLU A 11 -5.25 -20.79 -3.71
N THR A 12 -4.98 -21.16 -2.46
CA THR A 12 -5.09 -20.26 -1.31
C THR A 12 -3.76 -20.20 -0.57
N PRO A 13 -3.42 -19.07 0.08
CA PRO A 13 -2.19 -18.95 0.89
C PRO A 13 -2.08 -19.99 2.01
N TRP A 14 -3.21 -20.56 2.42
CA TRP A 14 -3.25 -21.56 3.49
C TRP A 14 -3.19 -22.99 2.95
N ASP A 15 -3.08 -23.26 1.65
CA ASP A 15 -3.01 -24.63 1.13
C ASP A 15 -1.83 -25.42 1.73
N GLY A 16 -2.10 -26.63 2.24
CA GLY A 16 -1.09 -27.47 2.92
C GLY A 16 -0.98 -27.27 4.43
N GLU A 17 -1.48 -26.16 4.99
CA GLU A 17 -1.48 -25.96 6.46
C GLU A 17 -2.53 -26.84 7.19
N PRO A 18 -2.13 -27.65 8.18
CA PRO A 18 -3.08 -28.43 8.97
C PRO A 18 -3.83 -27.56 10.00
N GLY A 19 -5.04 -27.96 10.37
CA GLY A 19 -5.78 -27.37 11.50
C GLY A 19 -7.13 -26.72 11.15
N PHE A 20 -7.93 -26.46 12.17
CA PHE A 20 -9.26 -25.88 12.06
C PHE A 20 -9.23 -24.46 11.46
N TRP A 21 -8.36 -23.60 11.97
CA TRP A 21 -8.24 -22.21 11.50
C TRP A 21 -7.81 -22.10 10.04
N ALA A 22 -6.88 -22.94 9.60
CA ALA A 22 -6.49 -23.03 8.20
C ALA A 22 -7.69 -23.44 7.32
N ALA A 23 -8.46 -24.46 7.72
CA ALA A 23 -9.66 -24.86 6.98
C ALA A 23 -10.73 -23.76 6.92
N TRP A 24 -10.96 -23.05 8.03
CA TRP A 24 -11.90 -21.93 8.10
C TRP A 24 -11.49 -20.79 7.16
N ARG A 25 -10.21 -20.37 7.19
CA ARG A 25 -9.68 -19.31 6.31
C ARG A 25 -9.80 -19.67 4.83
N ARG A 26 -9.45 -20.90 4.44
CA ARG A 26 -9.63 -21.38 3.06
C ARG A 26 -11.09 -21.26 2.61
N PHE A 27 -12.03 -21.66 3.47
CA PHE A 27 -13.46 -21.59 3.13
C PHE A 27 -13.92 -20.15 2.87
N PHE A 28 -13.49 -19.16 3.67
CA PHE A 28 -13.88 -17.77 3.45
C PHE A 28 -13.14 -17.08 2.30
N TYR A 29 -11.93 -17.55 1.96
CA TYR A 29 -11.13 -16.98 0.88
C TYR A 29 -11.84 -16.98 -0.48
N GLN A 30 -12.75 -17.92 -0.73
CA GLN A 30 -13.55 -17.95 -1.96
C GLN A 30 -14.50 -16.74 -2.12
N PHE A 31 -14.87 -16.10 -1.00
CA PHE A 31 -15.80 -14.96 -0.98
C PHE A 31 -15.05 -13.63 -0.84
N GLU A 32 -14.02 -13.59 0.02
CA GLU A 32 -13.25 -12.37 0.29
C GLU A 32 -12.19 -12.10 -0.78
N GLY A 33 -11.66 -13.15 -1.41
CA GLY A 33 -10.55 -13.05 -2.34
C GLY A 33 -9.23 -12.68 -1.66
N THR A 34 -8.28 -12.19 -2.45
CA THR A 34 -7.01 -11.66 -1.95
C THR A 34 -7.23 -10.39 -1.12
N SER A 35 -6.40 -10.16 -0.11
CA SER A 35 -6.41 -8.89 0.64
C SER A 35 -6.28 -7.69 -0.29
N GLN A 36 -7.13 -6.67 -0.09
CA GLN A 36 -6.98 -5.39 -0.80
C GLN A 36 -5.67 -4.65 -0.45
N MET A 37 -4.99 -5.07 0.62
CA MET A 37 -3.73 -4.48 1.10
C MET A 37 -2.47 -4.96 0.36
N GLY A 38 -2.60 -5.68 -0.76
CA GLY A 38 -1.45 -6.21 -1.51
C GLY A 38 -1.02 -7.61 -1.05
N ASP A 39 0.13 -8.07 -1.55
CA ASP A 39 0.69 -9.39 -1.24
C ASP A 39 1.23 -9.41 0.21
N PRO A 40 0.85 -10.39 1.04
CA PRO A 40 1.36 -10.51 2.41
C PRO A 40 2.89 -10.63 2.52
N ASN A 41 3.57 -11.03 1.44
CA ASN A 41 5.02 -11.20 1.35
C ASN A 41 5.71 -10.05 0.62
N GLU A 42 4.99 -8.96 0.30
CA GLU A 42 5.62 -7.78 -0.30
C GLU A 42 6.65 -7.18 0.67
N PRO A 43 7.86 -6.83 0.22
CA PRO A 43 8.82 -6.14 1.05
C PRO A 43 8.21 -4.82 1.56
N PRO A 44 8.56 -4.38 2.78
CA PRO A 44 8.09 -3.09 3.29
C PRO A 44 8.43 -1.96 2.32
N TYR A 45 7.48 -1.02 2.14
CA TYR A 45 7.73 0.17 1.35
C TYR A 45 8.94 0.94 1.89
N ILE A 46 9.93 1.17 1.03
CA ILE A 46 11.12 1.97 1.35
C ILE A 46 10.90 3.36 0.75
N PRO A 47 10.67 4.41 1.56
CA PRO A 47 10.53 5.76 1.04
C PRO A 47 11.85 6.22 0.41
N PRO A 48 11.81 6.92 -0.75
CA PRO A 48 13.00 7.53 -1.31
C PRO A 48 13.58 8.56 -0.33
N ALA A 49 14.90 8.55 -0.14
CA ALA A 49 15.56 9.35 0.90
C ALA A 49 15.33 10.87 0.78
N ASN A 50 15.26 11.40 -0.45
CA ASN A 50 15.00 12.81 -0.72
C ASN A 50 14.27 12.95 -2.07
N PRO A 51 12.93 12.82 -2.09
CA PRO A 51 12.18 12.99 -3.32
C PRO A 51 12.28 14.46 -3.79
N LYS A 52 12.43 14.64 -5.11
CA LYS A 52 12.43 15.94 -5.78
C LYS A 52 11.07 16.18 -6.42
N CYS A 53 10.60 17.42 -6.38
CA CYS A 53 9.38 17.81 -7.08
C CYS A 53 9.58 17.72 -8.60
N PRO A 54 8.69 17.06 -9.35
CA PRO A 54 8.82 16.95 -10.81
C PRO A 54 8.58 18.28 -11.54
N ILE A 55 8.05 19.30 -10.87
CA ILE A 55 7.73 20.61 -11.45
C ILE A 55 8.90 21.59 -11.23
N CYS A 56 9.36 21.76 -9.99
CA CYS A 56 10.41 22.74 -9.65
C CYS A 56 11.78 22.12 -9.30
N ALA A 57 11.90 20.80 -9.24
CA ALA A 57 13.10 20.04 -8.84
C ALA A 57 13.59 20.27 -7.40
N ALA A 58 13.01 21.19 -6.63
CA ALA A 58 13.31 21.38 -5.21
C ALA A 58 12.90 20.16 -4.35
N PRO A 59 13.52 19.95 -3.17
CA PRO A 59 13.12 18.90 -2.25
C PRO A 59 11.63 19.01 -1.89
N VAL A 60 10.92 17.87 -1.91
CA VAL A 60 9.48 17.87 -1.58
C VAL A 60 9.23 18.34 -0.14
N LYS A 61 10.20 18.18 0.77
CA LYS A 61 10.12 18.68 2.16
C LYS A 61 9.95 20.20 2.25
N ASP A 62 10.35 20.94 1.22
CA ASP A 62 10.28 22.41 1.21
C ASP A 62 8.94 22.91 0.65
N HIS A 63 8.03 22.00 0.28
CA HIS A 63 6.73 22.35 -0.26
C HIS A 63 5.69 22.52 0.84
N GLN A 64 4.82 23.52 0.68
CA GLN A 64 3.66 23.70 1.56
C GLN A 64 2.49 22.86 1.07
N ILE A 65 1.91 22.05 1.96
CA ILE A 65 0.71 21.25 1.67
C ILE A 65 -0.51 21.92 2.31
N ASP A 66 -1.38 22.47 1.47
CA ASP A 66 -2.67 23.00 1.88
C ASP A 66 -3.71 21.87 1.88
N ARG A 67 -3.97 21.30 3.06
CA ARG A 67 -4.95 20.22 3.21
C ARG A 67 -6.37 20.76 3.14
N GLY A 68 -7.11 20.30 2.15
CA GLY A 68 -8.54 20.57 2.02
C GLY A 68 -9.35 19.77 3.04
N GLY A 69 -10.40 20.39 3.59
CA GLY A 69 -11.42 19.71 4.37
C GLY A 69 -12.45 18.95 3.49
N PRO A 70 -13.56 18.47 4.06
CA PRO A 70 -14.60 17.76 3.32
C PRO A 70 -15.08 18.55 2.09
N GLY A 71 -15.01 17.92 0.91
CA GLY A 71 -15.40 18.53 -0.36
C GLY A 71 -14.41 19.54 -0.93
N LYS A 72 -13.24 19.76 -0.29
CA LYS A 72 -12.18 20.64 -0.81
C LYS A 72 -10.95 19.84 -1.23
N PRO A 73 -10.37 20.14 -2.40
CA PRO A 73 -9.13 19.53 -2.83
C PRO A 73 -7.96 19.91 -1.92
N THR A 74 -6.98 19.01 -1.84
CA THR A 74 -5.67 19.27 -1.23
C THR A 74 -4.71 19.71 -2.32
N TYR A 75 -3.96 20.79 -2.05
CA TYR A 75 -2.98 21.34 -2.99
C TYR A 75 -1.57 21.30 -2.38
N MET A 76 -0.57 21.16 -3.25
CA MET A 76 0.84 21.32 -2.90
C MET A 76 1.38 22.54 -3.64
N ARG A 77 2.02 23.46 -2.92
CA ARG A 77 2.66 24.65 -3.49
C ARG A 77 4.16 24.47 -3.53
N CYS A 78 4.76 24.80 -4.68
CA CYS A 78 6.21 24.86 -4.82
C CYS A 78 6.78 25.98 -3.94
N PRO A 79 7.99 25.79 -3.36
CA PRO A 79 8.65 26.84 -2.60
C PRO A 79 8.94 28.05 -3.49
N THR A 80 8.89 29.24 -2.90
CA THR A 80 9.35 30.44 -3.59
C THR A 80 10.89 30.52 -3.55
N PRO A 81 11.54 31.22 -4.50
CA PRO A 81 13.01 31.32 -4.56
C PRO A 81 13.69 31.88 -3.29
N GLY A 82 12.91 32.54 -2.40
CA GLY A 82 13.39 33.03 -1.10
C GLY A 82 13.40 31.97 0.01
N GLU A 83 12.49 31.00 -0.06
CA GLU A 83 12.35 29.92 0.93
C GLU A 83 13.39 28.81 0.71
N GLU A 84 13.76 28.54 -0.54
CA GLU A 84 14.79 27.55 -0.91
C GLU A 84 16.17 27.87 -0.30
N ARG A 85 16.48 29.15 -0.07
CA ARG A 85 17.75 29.61 0.52
C ARG A 85 17.78 29.60 2.04
N ALA A 86 16.62 29.63 2.70
CA ALA A 86 16.53 29.63 4.16
C ALA A 86 16.58 28.20 4.77
N ALA A 87 16.35 27.18 3.94
CA ALA A 87 16.35 25.77 4.34
C ALA A 87 17.65 25.01 4.02
N ALA A 88 18.67 25.72 3.48
CA ALA A 88 20.02 25.22 3.18
C ALA A 88 21.00 25.57 4.30
#